data_AF-A0A9P4MNJ5-F1
#
_entry.id   AF-A0A9P4MNJ5-F1
#
_cell.length_a   1.000
_cell.length_b   1.000
_cell.length_c   1.000
_cell.angle_alpha   90.00
_cell.angle_beta   90.00
_cell.angle_gamma   90.00
#
_symmetry.space_group_name_H-M   'P 1'
#
loop_
_entity.id
_entity.type
_entity.pdbx_description
1 polymer ?
#
loop_
_entity_poly.entity_id
_entity_poly.type
_entity_poly.pdbx_seq_one_letter_code
_entity_poly.pdbx_strand_id
1 'polypeptide(L)'
;MPPKRRSSGVTPKATQSRLAFHGPANRVTKPGARAQLKKSILAEPTAQILEPETEDFTAPGSLEPEISTKDADILQQTKQEVATAKVVSAPEDKEARRISDAKIKKYWQAKEKERKFPRVHQQGLGLHEKILREWDTSGQYGPCIGIARLKRWKRANRLRLNPPIEVLAVLLREQDKNNSSIQKSRMDELLNSQPAEF
;
A
#
# COMPACT_ATOMS: atom_id res chain seq x y z
N MET A 1 -47.67 -6.33 -48.55
CA MET A 1 -46.93 -5.15 -49.06
C MET A 1 -46.39 -4.37 -47.87
N PRO A 2 -45.10 -4.04 -47.79
CA PRO A 2 -44.57 -3.27 -46.66
C PRO A 2 -44.80 -1.76 -46.86
N PRO A 3 -45.10 -0.99 -45.80
CA PRO A 3 -45.39 0.43 -45.93
C PRO A 3 -44.14 1.28 -46.20
N LYS A 4 -44.33 2.34 -46.99
CA LYS A 4 -43.33 3.28 -47.50
C LYS A 4 -42.85 4.23 -46.40
N ARG A 5 -41.57 4.15 -46.01
CA ARG A 5 -40.93 5.03 -45.02
C ARG A 5 -40.72 6.44 -45.60
N ARG A 6 -41.39 7.45 -45.02
CA ARG A 6 -41.16 8.88 -45.33
C ARG A 6 -39.88 9.34 -44.63
N SER A 7 -38.88 9.75 -45.40
CA SER A 7 -37.68 10.43 -44.90
C SER A 7 -37.90 11.94 -44.91
N SER A 8 -38.08 12.54 -43.75
CA SER A 8 -37.94 14.00 -43.58
C SER A 8 -37.52 14.29 -42.14
N GLY A 9 -36.27 14.69 -41.97
CA GLY A 9 -35.71 15.11 -40.70
C GLY A 9 -34.20 15.23 -40.81
N VAL A 10 -33.71 16.41 -41.18
CA VAL A 10 -32.31 16.79 -40.95
C VAL A 10 -32.15 16.88 -39.43
N THR A 11 -31.47 15.91 -38.84
CA THR A 11 -31.10 15.97 -37.43
C THR A 11 -30.00 17.02 -37.25
N PRO A 12 -30.15 18.00 -36.36
CA PRO A 12 -29.04 18.88 -36.04
C PRO A 12 -27.92 18.03 -35.43
N LYS A 13 -26.72 18.06 -36.02
CA LYS A 13 -25.54 17.43 -35.44
C LYS A 13 -25.34 18.03 -34.04
N ALA A 14 -25.55 17.21 -33.01
CA ALA A 14 -25.18 17.56 -31.65
C ALA A 14 -23.66 17.73 -31.60
N THR A 15 -23.19 18.97 -31.65
CA THR A 15 -21.81 19.31 -31.33
C THR A 15 -21.64 19.14 -29.83
N GLN A 16 -21.16 17.98 -29.40
CA GLN A 16 -20.69 17.82 -28.04
C GLN A 16 -19.61 18.86 -27.78
N SER A 17 -19.76 19.67 -26.72
CA SER A 17 -18.74 20.61 -26.30
C SER A 17 -17.51 19.83 -25.89
N ARG A 18 -16.43 19.93 -26.69
CA ARG A 18 -15.14 19.36 -26.33
C ARG A 18 -14.52 20.25 -25.25
N LEU A 19 -14.36 19.72 -24.03
CA LEU A 19 -13.64 20.40 -22.96
C LEU A 19 -12.19 20.64 -23.41
N ALA A 20 -11.77 21.91 -23.48
CA ALA A 20 -10.42 22.29 -23.84
C ALA A 20 -9.53 22.27 -22.58
N PHE A 21 -8.60 21.31 -22.52
CA PHE A 21 -7.64 21.21 -21.43
C PHE A 21 -6.41 22.11 -21.60
N HIS A 22 -6.34 22.85 -22.72
CA HIS A 22 -5.25 23.75 -23.01
C HIS A 22 -5.78 25.17 -23.18
N GLY A 23 -5.47 26.01 -22.20
CA GLY A 23 -5.84 27.42 -22.16
C GLY A 23 -5.30 28.06 -20.86
N PRO A 24 -5.03 29.37 -20.83
CA PRO A 24 -4.44 30.05 -19.66
C PRO A 24 -5.32 29.93 -18.40
N ALA A 25 -6.62 29.69 -18.56
CA ALA A 25 -7.57 29.48 -17.48
C ALA A 25 -7.53 28.06 -16.85
N ASN A 26 -6.95 27.06 -17.54
CA ASN A 26 -6.87 25.66 -17.07
C ASN A 26 -5.44 25.28 -16.63
N ARG A 27 -4.60 26.26 -16.30
CA ARG A 27 -3.27 26.01 -15.74
C ARG A 27 -3.42 25.48 -14.31
N VAL A 28 -3.14 24.18 -14.12
CA VAL A 28 -3.05 23.55 -12.80
C VAL A 28 -1.98 24.28 -11.99
N THR A 29 -2.42 25.20 -11.12
CA THR A 29 -1.53 25.91 -10.19
C THR A 29 -1.15 24.93 -9.10
N LYS A 30 0.08 24.42 -9.14
CA LYS A 30 0.77 24.07 -7.88
C LYS A 30 0.73 25.33 -7.01
N PRO A 31 0.42 25.25 -5.70
CA PRO A 31 0.38 26.42 -4.84
C PRO A 31 1.82 26.94 -4.66
N GLY A 32 2.25 27.79 -5.58
CA GLY A 32 3.49 28.56 -5.51
C GLY A 32 3.11 30.01 -5.34
N ALA A 33 3.43 30.58 -4.18
CA ALA A 33 3.07 31.94 -3.81
C ALA A 33 3.58 32.94 -4.86
N ARG A 34 2.66 33.69 -5.48
CA ARG A 34 2.98 34.89 -6.23
C ARG A 34 2.02 36.00 -5.82
N ALA A 35 2.38 36.70 -4.76
CA ALA A 35 1.71 37.92 -4.33
C ALA A 35 2.04 39.06 -5.30
N GLN A 36 1.02 39.70 -5.86
CA GLN A 36 1.21 40.96 -6.58
C GLN A 36 1.26 42.12 -5.59
N LEU A 37 2.38 42.82 -5.67
CA LEU A 37 2.79 44.01 -4.97
C LEU A 37 1.84 45.20 -5.22
N LYS A 38 1.27 45.78 -4.16
CA LYS A 38 0.97 47.22 -4.06
C LYS A 38 1.45 47.75 -2.71
N LYS A 39 2.16 48.87 -2.77
CA LYS A 39 3.01 49.52 -1.76
C LYS A 39 2.20 50.45 -0.83
N SER A 40 2.48 50.40 0.47
CA SER A 40 2.55 51.55 1.41
C SER A 40 3.19 51.04 2.73
N ILE A 41 4.51 51.19 2.90
CA ILE A 41 5.17 52.23 3.72
C ILE A 41 4.72 52.21 5.20
N LEU A 42 5.50 51.60 6.10
CA LEU A 42 6.24 52.25 7.20
C LEU A 42 7.06 51.23 8.04
N ALA A 43 8.34 51.54 8.26
CA ALA A 43 9.27 51.14 9.35
C ALA A 43 9.91 49.71 9.39
N GLU A 44 11.24 49.70 9.21
CA GLU A 44 12.26 48.64 9.46
C GLU A 44 12.75 48.67 10.94
N PRO A 45 13.85 47.97 11.37
CA PRO A 45 14.42 46.63 11.06
C PRO A 45 14.63 45.78 12.35
N THR A 46 14.93 44.47 12.32
CA THR A 46 16.30 43.92 12.48
C THR A 46 16.30 42.38 12.37
N ALA A 47 17.08 41.87 11.40
CA ALA A 47 17.89 40.62 11.28
C ALA A 47 17.49 39.32 12.02
N GLN A 48 17.68 38.10 11.49
CA GLN A 48 18.21 37.52 10.24
C GLN A 48 17.87 36.01 10.35
N ILE A 49 17.18 35.42 9.36
CA ILE A 49 16.99 33.96 9.25
C ILE A 49 17.68 33.53 7.95
N LEU A 50 18.57 32.56 8.10
CA LEU A 50 19.43 32.00 7.05
C LEU A 50 18.61 31.13 6.08
N GLU A 51 18.94 31.27 4.81
CA GLU A 51 18.35 30.65 3.62
C GLU A 51 18.62 29.13 3.53
N PRO A 52 17.73 28.33 2.91
CA PRO A 52 18.09 27.04 2.33
C PRO A 52 18.45 27.19 0.85
N GLU A 53 19.67 26.77 0.52
CA GLU A 53 20.20 26.67 -0.84
C GLU A 53 19.42 25.64 -1.68
N THR A 54 19.11 26.02 -2.92
CA THR A 54 18.65 25.17 -4.02
C THR A 54 19.77 25.00 -5.03
N GLU A 55 19.56 24.06 -5.98
CA GLU A 55 20.38 23.73 -7.16
C GLU A 55 21.50 22.71 -6.83
N ASP A 56 21.71 21.57 -7.48
CA ASP A 56 21.39 21.08 -8.82
C ASP A 56 21.46 19.53 -8.83
N PHE A 57 20.62 18.82 -9.60
CA PHE A 57 20.84 17.39 -9.89
C PHE A 57 20.96 17.18 -11.39
N THR A 58 22.20 17.26 -11.87
CA THR A 58 22.61 16.94 -13.23
C THR A 58 22.91 15.45 -13.33
N ALA A 59 22.22 14.73 -14.22
CA ALA A 59 22.65 13.40 -14.67
C ALA A 59 23.85 13.55 -15.64
N PRO A 60 24.84 12.65 -15.61
CA PRO A 60 24.77 11.56 -16.58
C PRO A 60 25.30 10.18 -16.11
N GLY A 61 24.65 9.15 -16.67
CA GLY A 61 25.01 7.75 -16.85
C GLY A 61 26.27 7.13 -16.22
N SER A 62 26.03 6.05 -15.47
CA SER A 62 26.77 4.79 -15.65
C SER A 62 25.84 3.60 -15.41
N LEU A 63 25.89 2.63 -16.32
CA LEU A 63 25.06 1.43 -16.37
C LEU A 63 25.65 0.37 -15.43
N GLU A 64 24.98 0.02 -14.32
CA GLU A 64 25.05 -1.28 -13.60
C GLU A 64 23.76 -1.46 -12.73
N PRO A 65 23.29 -2.69 -12.46
CA PRO A 65 21.85 -2.98 -12.33
C PRO A 65 21.22 -2.61 -10.98
N GLU A 66 20.13 -1.85 -11.07
CA GLU A 66 19.19 -1.44 -10.02
C GLU A 66 18.39 -2.63 -9.44
N ILE A 67 18.99 -3.43 -8.54
CA ILE A 67 18.26 -4.48 -7.80
C ILE A 67 18.68 -4.43 -6.32
N SER A 68 18.25 -3.42 -5.54
CA SER A 68 18.27 -3.51 -4.05
C SER A 68 17.58 -2.37 -3.29
N THR A 69 17.11 -1.30 -3.92
CA THR A 69 16.66 -0.09 -3.18
C THR A 69 15.32 -0.29 -2.45
N LYS A 70 14.33 -0.92 -3.11
CA LYS A 70 12.97 -1.06 -2.56
C LYS A 70 12.85 -2.00 -1.36
N ASP A 71 13.69 -3.04 -1.28
CA ASP A 71 13.66 -4.02 -0.19
C ASP A 71 14.28 -3.48 1.10
N ALA A 72 15.34 -2.69 0.98
CA ALA A 72 15.96 -2.01 2.10
C ALA A 72 15.03 -0.93 2.67
N ASP A 73 14.31 -0.20 1.82
CA ASP A 73 13.36 0.82 2.24
C ASP A 73 12.18 0.23 3.03
N ILE A 74 11.65 -0.93 2.63
CA ILE A 74 10.61 -1.62 3.40
C ILE A 74 11.17 -2.06 4.76
N LEU A 75 12.40 -2.57 4.84
CA LEU A 75 13.02 -2.98 6.11
C LEU A 75 13.34 -1.78 7.03
N GLN A 76 13.71 -0.63 6.48
CA GLN A 76 13.98 0.59 7.25
C GLN A 76 12.68 1.27 7.71
N GLN A 77 11.70 1.40 6.82
CA GLN A 77 10.37 1.90 7.15
C GLN A 77 9.68 1.02 8.19
N THR A 78 9.84 -0.31 8.10
CA THR A 78 9.32 -1.22 9.13
C THR A 78 10.02 -1.00 10.46
N LYS A 79 11.34 -0.83 10.52
CA LYS A 79 12.04 -0.54 11.79
C LYS A 79 11.57 0.77 12.43
N GLN A 80 11.50 1.85 11.66
CA GLN A 80 11.10 3.17 12.15
C GLN A 80 9.63 3.18 12.59
N GLU A 81 8.73 2.60 11.80
CA GLU A 81 7.31 2.62 12.13
C GLU A 81 6.91 1.57 13.17
N VAL A 82 7.59 0.42 13.26
CA VAL A 82 7.38 -0.53 14.36
C VAL A 82 7.73 0.11 15.70
N ALA A 83 8.73 1.01 15.73
CA ALA A 83 9.00 1.82 16.92
C ALA A 83 7.84 2.76 17.27
N THR A 84 7.26 3.46 16.28
CA THR A 84 6.08 4.33 16.50
C THR A 84 4.81 3.56 16.86
N ALA A 85 4.59 2.38 16.27
CA ALA A 85 3.43 1.52 16.49
C ALA A 85 3.50 0.70 17.78
N LYS A 86 4.66 0.67 18.44
CA LYS A 86 4.86 0.00 19.74
C LYS A 86 4.04 0.64 20.87
N VAL A 87 3.60 1.89 20.68
CA VAL A 87 2.88 2.68 21.69
C VAL A 87 1.35 2.45 21.66
N VAL A 88 0.78 1.99 20.53
CA VAL A 88 -0.68 1.89 20.35
C VAL A 88 -1.23 0.45 20.41
N SER A 89 -0.39 -0.59 20.28
CA SER A 89 -0.84 -1.99 20.14
C SER A 89 -0.56 -2.91 21.33
N ALA A 90 -0.27 -2.36 22.51
CA ALA A 90 0.04 -3.17 23.69
C ALA A 90 -1.04 -4.18 24.11
N PRO A 91 -2.37 -3.91 24.02
CA PRO A 91 -3.36 -4.88 24.47
C PRO A 91 -3.55 -6.04 23.48
N GLU A 92 -3.64 -5.77 22.17
CA GLU A 92 -3.85 -6.81 21.17
C GLU A 92 -2.63 -7.73 21.04
N ASP A 93 -1.42 -7.18 21.18
CA ASP A 93 -0.19 -7.98 21.15
C ASP A 93 -0.14 -8.93 22.37
N LYS A 94 -0.66 -8.52 23.53
CA LYS A 94 -0.79 -9.38 24.73
C LYS A 94 -1.84 -10.47 24.51
N GLU A 95 -2.99 -10.13 23.94
CA GLU A 95 -4.04 -11.10 23.62
C GLU A 95 -3.55 -12.14 22.61
N ALA A 96 -2.87 -11.70 21.56
CA ALA A 96 -2.28 -12.58 20.55
C ALA A 96 -1.24 -13.55 21.14
N ARG A 97 -0.41 -13.09 22.08
CA ARG A 97 0.55 -13.96 22.80
C ARG A 97 -0.13 -15.00 23.69
N ARG A 98 -1.32 -14.71 24.23
CA ARG A 98 -2.11 -15.66 25.04
C ARG A 98 -2.83 -16.73 24.20
N ILE A 99 -2.91 -16.56 22.88
CA ILE A 99 -3.57 -17.53 22.01
C ILE A 99 -2.79 -18.84 21.98
N SER A 100 -3.50 -19.94 22.21
CA SER A 100 -2.96 -21.29 22.15
C SER A 100 -2.87 -21.81 20.71
N ASP A 101 -1.94 -22.74 20.49
CA ASP A 101 -1.74 -23.42 19.20
C ASP A 101 -2.99 -24.18 18.75
N ALA A 102 -3.76 -24.70 19.71
CA ALA A 102 -5.03 -25.38 19.44
C ALA A 102 -6.06 -24.43 18.82
N LYS A 103 -6.12 -23.17 19.28
CA LYS A 103 -7.02 -22.16 18.71
C LYS A 103 -6.58 -21.80 17.29
N ILE A 104 -5.28 -21.66 17.03
CA ILE A 104 -4.74 -21.40 15.69
C ILE A 104 -5.07 -22.56 14.74
N LYS A 105 -4.89 -23.82 15.20
CA LYS A 105 -5.27 -25.02 14.43
C LYS A 105 -6.78 -25.05 14.12
N LYS A 106 -7.62 -24.77 15.11
CA LYS A 106 -9.09 -24.71 14.94
C LYS A 106 -9.50 -23.64 13.93
N TYR A 107 -8.87 -22.46 13.98
CA TYR A 107 -9.09 -21.39 13.01
C TYR A 107 -8.79 -21.85 11.58
N TRP A 108 -7.64 -22.50 11.37
CA TRP A 108 -7.27 -23.00 10.04
C TRP A 108 -8.23 -24.10 9.55
N GLN A 109 -8.59 -25.04 10.42
CA GLN A 109 -9.56 -26.09 10.10
C GLN A 109 -10.94 -25.52 9.70
N ALA A 110 -11.40 -24.48 10.40
CA ALA A 110 -12.63 -23.79 10.04
C ALA A 110 -12.54 -23.17 8.63
N LYS A 111 -11.40 -22.56 8.29
CA LYS A 111 -11.14 -22.02 6.95
C LYS A 111 -11.02 -23.07 5.85
N GLU A 112 -10.52 -24.25 6.17
CA GLU A 112 -10.52 -25.38 5.23
C GLU A 112 -11.94 -25.92 5.02
N LYS A 113 -12.73 -26.03 6.09
CA LYS A 113 -14.13 -26.51 6.03
C LYS A 113 -15.06 -25.57 5.25
N GLU A 114 -14.78 -24.27 5.26
CA GLU A 114 -15.53 -23.27 4.48
C GLU A 114 -15.38 -23.51 2.96
N ARG A 115 -14.32 -24.18 2.52
CA ARG A 115 -14.06 -24.44 1.10
C ARG A 115 -14.69 -25.75 0.65
N LYS A 116 -15.21 -25.74 -0.58
CA LYS A 116 -15.72 -26.94 -1.28
C LYS A 116 -14.62 -27.87 -1.80
N PHE A 117 -13.45 -27.31 -2.11
CA PHE A 117 -12.35 -28.03 -2.74
C PHE A 117 -11.05 -27.89 -1.95
N PRO A 118 -10.20 -28.93 -1.93
CA PRO A 118 -8.90 -28.88 -1.29
C PRO A 118 -8.01 -27.83 -1.94
N ARG A 119 -7.06 -27.30 -1.16
CA ARG A 119 -6.10 -26.31 -1.66
C ARG A 119 -4.98 -27.01 -2.41
N VAL A 120 -4.66 -26.49 -3.58
CA VAL A 120 -3.54 -26.97 -4.41
C VAL A 120 -2.22 -26.34 -3.95
N HIS A 121 -1.09 -27.00 -4.23
CA HIS A 121 0.27 -26.50 -3.95
C HIS A 121 0.54 -26.15 -2.48
N GLN A 122 -0.06 -26.91 -1.55
CA GLN A 122 0.15 -26.76 -0.11
C GLN A 122 1.02 -27.87 0.49
N GLN A 123 1.48 -28.80 -0.34
CA GLN A 123 2.39 -29.86 0.07
C GLN A 123 3.69 -29.22 0.61
N GLY A 124 4.15 -29.67 1.79
CA GLY A 124 5.37 -29.17 2.44
C GLY A 124 5.23 -27.83 3.19
N LEU A 125 4.07 -27.17 3.15
CA LEU A 125 3.87 -25.93 3.91
C LEU A 125 3.52 -26.18 5.38
N GLY A 126 4.19 -25.46 6.28
CA GLY A 126 3.80 -25.37 7.68
C GLY A 126 2.46 -24.65 7.87
N LEU A 127 1.80 -24.93 9.00
CA LEU A 127 0.50 -24.35 9.33
C LEU A 127 0.51 -22.81 9.40
N HIS A 128 1.58 -22.23 9.94
CA HIS A 128 1.74 -20.79 10.09
C HIS A 128 1.79 -20.12 8.70
N GLU A 129 2.60 -20.67 7.78
CA GLU A 129 2.72 -20.19 6.40
C GLU A 129 1.38 -20.29 5.64
N LYS A 130 0.63 -21.37 5.82
CA LYS A 130 -0.71 -21.52 5.21
C LYS A 130 -1.67 -20.41 5.63
N ILE A 131 -1.71 -20.10 6.93
CA ILE A 131 -2.53 -19.02 7.49
C ILE A 131 -2.12 -17.67 6.91
N LEU A 132 -0.81 -17.40 6.84
CA LEU A 132 -0.29 -16.13 6.34
C LEU A 132 -0.52 -15.94 4.84
N ARG A 133 -0.42 -17.01 4.04
CA ARG A 133 -0.76 -16.95 2.61
C ARG A 133 -2.24 -16.65 2.38
N GLU A 134 -3.12 -17.26 3.16
CA GLU A 134 -4.55 -16.94 3.11
C GLU A 134 -4.83 -15.49 3.53
N TRP A 135 -4.11 -15.01 4.53
CA TRP A 135 -4.18 -13.62 4.94
C TRP A 135 -3.77 -12.68 3.80
N ASP A 136 -2.68 -12.97 3.10
CA ASP A 136 -2.16 -12.17 2.00
C ASP A 136 -3.13 -12.07 0.82
N THR A 137 -3.88 -13.14 0.52
CA THR A 137 -4.87 -13.16 -0.57
C THR A 137 -6.22 -12.54 -0.19
N SER A 138 -6.46 -12.30 1.11
CA SER A 138 -7.71 -11.70 1.60
C SER A 138 -7.72 -10.18 1.35
N GLY A 139 -8.41 -9.72 0.30
CA GLY A 139 -8.48 -8.31 -0.10
C GLY A 139 -9.21 -7.36 0.88
N GLN A 140 -10.02 -7.88 1.79
CA GLN A 140 -10.86 -7.07 2.71
C GLN A 140 -10.07 -6.18 3.68
N TYR A 141 -8.78 -6.45 3.90
CA TYR A 141 -7.90 -5.71 4.84
C TYR A 141 -6.95 -4.74 4.15
N GLY A 142 -7.20 -4.47 2.86
CA GLY A 142 -6.40 -3.60 2.01
C GLY A 142 -5.18 -4.30 1.39
N PRO A 143 -4.36 -3.55 0.63
CA PRO A 143 -3.25 -4.11 -0.14
C PRO A 143 -2.18 -4.75 0.76
N CYS A 144 -1.59 -5.85 0.28
CA CYS A 144 -0.54 -6.64 0.96
C CYS A 144 0.86 -6.48 0.36
N ILE A 145 0.98 -5.81 -0.78
CA ILE A 145 2.23 -5.61 -1.51
C ILE A 145 2.92 -4.34 -0.98
N GLY A 146 4.25 -4.36 -0.85
CA GLY A 146 5.05 -3.21 -0.40
C GLY A 146 4.88 -2.81 1.07
N ILE A 147 4.25 -3.64 1.91
CA ILE A 147 4.12 -3.39 3.36
C ILE A 147 4.31 -4.68 4.16
N ALA A 148 4.81 -4.56 5.39
CA ALA A 148 4.89 -5.70 6.29
C ALA A 148 3.50 -6.23 6.71
N ARG A 149 3.38 -7.55 6.88
CA ARG A 149 2.16 -8.21 7.36
C ARG A 149 1.68 -7.65 8.71
N LEU A 150 2.59 -7.39 9.66
CA LEU A 150 2.24 -6.74 10.94
C LEU A 150 1.63 -5.34 10.74
N LYS A 151 2.22 -4.52 9.88
CA LYS A 151 1.72 -3.16 9.57
C LYS A 151 0.34 -3.25 8.94
N ARG A 152 0.14 -4.18 8.00
CA ARG A 152 -1.16 -4.45 7.37
C ARG A 152 -2.23 -4.84 8.39
N TRP A 153 -1.90 -5.75 9.30
CA TRP A 153 -2.82 -6.20 10.35
C TRP A 153 -3.20 -5.05 11.29
N LYS A 154 -2.22 -4.28 11.79
CA LYS A 154 -2.46 -3.13 12.68
C LYS A 154 -3.29 -2.05 11.98
N ARG A 155 -3.03 -1.79 10.70
CA ARG A 155 -3.84 -0.87 9.89
C ARG A 155 -5.29 -1.35 9.81
N ALA A 156 -5.53 -2.63 9.54
CA ALA A 156 -6.87 -3.19 9.50
C ALA A 156 -7.61 -3.10 10.84
N ASN A 157 -6.90 -3.34 11.96
CA ASN A 157 -7.46 -3.19 13.30
C ASN A 157 -7.84 -1.73 13.60
N ARG A 158 -6.96 -0.77 13.24
CA ARG A 158 -7.23 0.67 13.36
C ARG A 158 -8.44 1.09 12.53
N LEU A 159 -8.65 0.48 11.36
CA LEU A 159 -9.81 0.69 10.50
C LEU A 159 -11.06 -0.10 10.95
N ARG A 160 -11.00 -0.79 12.10
CA ARG A 160 -12.12 -1.57 12.67
C ARG A 160 -12.65 -2.64 11.71
N LEU A 161 -11.78 -3.20 10.88
CA LEU A 161 -12.12 -4.29 9.94
C LEU A 161 -12.10 -5.68 10.62
N ASN A 162 -11.89 -5.74 11.93
CA ASN A 162 -11.85 -6.96 12.73
C ASN A 162 -10.94 -8.06 12.15
N PRO A 163 -9.64 -7.78 11.94
CA PRO A 163 -8.71 -8.80 11.46
C PRO A 163 -8.59 -9.96 12.48
N PRO A 164 -8.42 -11.21 12.01
CA PRO A 164 -8.33 -12.39 12.87
C PRO A 164 -7.08 -12.31 13.76
N ILE A 165 -7.29 -12.49 15.06
CA ILE A 165 -6.24 -12.39 16.08
C ILE A 165 -5.22 -13.53 15.97
N GLU A 166 -5.62 -14.67 15.39
CA GLU A 166 -4.75 -15.81 15.12
C GLU A 166 -3.62 -15.45 14.15
N VAL A 167 -3.87 -14.55 13.19
CA VAL A 167 -2.84 -14.06 12.26
C VAL A 167 -1.80 -13.24 13.03
N LEU A 168 -2.22 -12.37 13.95
CA LEU A 168 -1.29 -11.61 14.79
C LEU A 168 -0.46 -12.54 15.67
N ALA A 169 -1.10 -13.55 16.28
CA ALA A 169 -0.40 -14.54 17.10
C ALA A 169 0.69 -15.27 16.30
N VAL A 170 0.36 -15.72 15.08
CA VAL A 170 1.32 -16.35 14.16
C VAL A 170 2.49 -15.40 13.84
N LEU A 171 2.21 -14.13 13.51
CA LEU A 171 3.24 -13.15 13.19
C LEU A 171 4.19 -12.88 14.37
N LEU A 172 3.66 -12.73 15.58
CA LEU A 172 4.48 -12.48 16.77
C LEU A 172 5.36 -13.68 17.13
N ARG A 173 4.83 -14.90 17.01
CA ARG A 173 5.60 -16.14 17.27
C ARG A 173 6.74 -16.33 16.27
N GLU A 174 6.51 -16.01 15.01
CA GLU A 174 7.53 -16.12 13.97
C GLU A 174 8.58 -15.00 14.07
N GLN A 175 8.17 -13.81 14.53
CA GLN A 175 9.10 -12.75 14.88
C GLN A 175 10.00 -13.14 16.06
N ASP A 176 9.45 -13.80 17.09
CA ASP A 176 10.23 -14.31 18.23
C ASP A 176 11.24 -15.41 17.80
N LYS A 177 10.99 -16.10 16.69
CA LYS A 177 11.92 -17.06 16.05
C LYS A 177 12.93 -16.40 15.10
N ASN A 178 12.98 -15.06 15.02
CA ASN A 178 13.83 -14.28 14.11
C ASN A 178 13.58 -14.50 12.60
N ASN A 179 12.41 -15.02 12.21
CA ASN A 179 12.07 -15.23 10.81
C ASN A 179 11.58 -13.94 10.15
N SER A 180 12.49 -13.07 9.72
CA SER A 180 12.16 -11.76 9.14
C SER A 180 11.44 -11.86 7.78
N SER A 181 11.65 -12.94 7.02
CA SER A 181 10.95 -13.20 5.75
C SER A 181 9.43 -13.28 5.92
N ILE A 182 8.96 -13.68 7.11
CA ILE A 182 7.55 -13.82 7.42
C ILE A 182 6.82 -12.46 7.51
N GLN A 183 7.54 -11.34 7.52
CA GLN A 183 6.91 -10.03 7.40
C GLN A 183 6.57 -9.66 5.96
N LYS A 184 7.27 -10.19 4.95
CA LYS A 184 6.93 -9.95 3.54
C LYS A 184 5.76 -10.82 3.12
N SER A 185 4.85 -10.29 2.31
CA SER A 185 3.72 -11.06 1.81
C SER A 185 4.18 -11.99 0.68
N ARG A 186 3.51 -13.13 0.52
CA ARG A 186 3.88 -14.08 -0.55
C ARG A 186 3.61 -13.48 -1.93
N MET A 187 2.60 -12.62 -2.05
CA MET A 187 2.29 -11.94 -3.31
C MET A 187 3.36 -10.90 -3.66
N ASP A 188 3.91 -10.20 -2.66
CA ASP A 188 5.02 -9.26 -2.85
C ASP A 188 6.28 -9.98 -3.33
N GLU A 189 6.62 -11.14 -2.73
CA GLU A 189 7.73 -11.98 -3.18
C GLU A 189 7.59 -12.43 -4.64
N LEU A 190 6.40 -12.89 -5.03
CA LEU A 190 6.15 -13.38 -6.39
C LEU A 190 6.21 -12.27 -7.45
N LEU A 191 5.81 -11.05 -7.09
CA LEU A 191 5.83 -9.91 -8.01
C LEU A 191 7.23 -9.29 -8.11
N ASN A 192 8.03 -9.39 -7.06
CA ASN A 192 9.38 -8.83 -7.00
C ASN A 192 10.47 -9.84 -7.34
N SER A 193 10.13 -11.12 -7.58
CA SER A 193 11.11 -12.11 -8.05
C SER A 193 11.55 -11.77 -9.47
N GLN A 194 12.74 -11.21 -9.60
CA GLN A 194 13.41 -11.03 -10.89
C GLN A 194 13.62 -12.42 -11.50
N PRO A 195 13.29 -12.65 -12.79
CA PRO A 195 13.75 -13.85 -13.47
C PRO A 195 15.28 -13.85 -13.47
N ALA A 196 15.90 -14.96 -13.08
CA ALA A 196 17.34 -15.12 -13.25
C ALA A 196 17.63 -15.03 -14.75
N GLU A 197 18.45 -14.06 -15.15
CA GLU A 197 18.88 -13.95 -16.54
C GLU A 197 19.61 -15.25 -16.93
N PHE A 198 19.17 -15.84 -18.06
CA PHE A 198 19.69 -17.09 -18.61
C PHE A 198 20.89 -16.84 -19.52
#